data_AF-A0A2H1L8N3-F1
#
_entry.id   AF-A0A2H1L8N3-F1
#
_cell.length_a   1.000
_cell.length_b   1.000
_cell.length_c   1.000
_cell.angle_alpha   90.00
_cell.angle_beta   90.00
_cell.angle_gamma   90.00
#
_symmetry.space_group_name_H-M   'P 1'
#
loop_
_entity.id
_entity.type
_entity.pdbx_description
1 polymer ?
#
loop_
_entity_poly.entity_id
_entity_poly.type
_entity_poly.pdbx_seq_one_letter_code
_entity_poly.pdbx_strand_id
1 'polypeptide(L)'
;MRDDFPQFRAAVEHIPVPHYGTEAPLKQLQATAITILDSFSQACFSPVIDCIPVSRVDFVKALDYYQPQFLLLESAWNGNDGAWKHQLVGPTGPKAAVKNLVAACNDRSIPVVFWNKEDPPHFEDFLPLARLADHVFTTAGELVDQYKFAVGHENVHTLPFAAQPSIHHPFADGERDREVCFAGQYFRHKYPERREQMEFLFPAAAEYDFTIYSRELGNDPRYAFPEPFDELVSGSVPYALMIREYRHFKTFLNVNSVVNSKTMCARRIFEISASGATVVSAPSPAIERFYQPDEVFTPNNLQEAQDTLQLLLTDEPLRQKSALKAWRRTMINHTYTNRVDSILHQLGLAPSSPNIQVAVVIDARGATADELRRSAQIVVDTESIAVAHYILADRSLSLPDTQTDLQQITEKEAADLTATNSVIVASPAATINNAAFSDILLAISSHPDKSPVSKAAFNALDRPAFSANVVMSPLLWATAAGALPLDTARMLFETQGGVFNALDYFNMLDRRQAVPAANSTWEV
;
A
#
# COMPACT_ATOMS: atom_id res chain seq x y z
N MET A 1 37.84 -11.70 23.93
CA MET A 1 36.77 -12.68 23.73
C MET A 1 35.49 -11.95 23.32
N ARG A 2 35.25 -11.27 22.19
CA ARG A 2 35.83 -11.14 20.84
C ARG A 2 36.42 -12.43 20.26
N ASP A 3 35.81 -12.82 19.13
CA ASP A 3 36.05 -13.98 18.27
C ASP A 3 35.09 -15.15 18.56
N ASP A 4 33.99 -15.20 17.79
CA ASP A 4 33.43 -16.42 17.18
C ASP A 4 32.04 -16.14 16.55
N PHE A 5 32.01 -15.61 15.33
CA PHE A 5 30.90 -15.85 14.37
C PHE A 5 31.40 -15.77 12.91
N PRO A 6 32.11 -16.80 12.41
CA PRO A 6 32.49 -16.88 10.99
C PRO A 6 31.34 -17.33 10.06
N GLN A 7 30.21 -17.78 10.60
CA GLN A 7 29.14 -18.41 9.81
C GLN A 7 28.08 -17.44 9.27
N PHE A 8 28.05 -16.19 9.73
CA PHE A 8 27.08 -15.20 9.23
C PHE A 8 27.53 -14.49 7.95
N ARG A 9 28.83 -14.47 7.64
CA ARG A 9 29.34 -13.90 6.36
C ARG A 9 29.20 -14.86 5.18
N ALA A 10 29.35 -16.17 5.39
CA ALA A 10 29.25 -17.15 4.31
C ALA A 10 27.80 -17.39 3.82
N ALA A 11 26.78 -17.06 4.64
CA ALA A 11 25.38 -17.21 4.26
C ALA A 11 24.84 -16.06 3.37
N VAL A 12 25.55 -14.93 3.29
CA VAL A 12 25.11 -13.75 2.50
C VAL A 12 25.71 -13.75 1.10
N GLU A 13 26.83 -14.44 0.86
CA GLU A 13 27.52 -14.47 -0.44
C GLU A 13 27.07 -15.59 -1.40
N HIS A 14 26.19 -16.50 -0.95
CA HIS A 14 25.70 -17.63 -1.76
C HIS A 14 24.18 -17.73 -1.89
N ILE A 15 23.44 -16.67 -1.58
CA ILE A 15 22.06 -16.56 -2.08
C ILE A 15 22.18 -16.19 -3.55
N PRO A 16 21.75 -17.05 -4.50
CA PRO A 16 21.67 -16.65 -5.89
C PRO A 16 20.66 -15.51 -5.97
N VAL A 17 21.16 -14.27 -6.08
CA VAL A 17 20.35 -13.14 -6.52
C VAL A 17 19.87 -13.52 -7.92
N PRO A 18 18.57 -13.68 -8.17
CA PRO A 18 18.12 -14.00 -9.51
C PRO A 18 18.62 -12.89 -10.44
N HIS A 19 19.45 -13.27 -11.42
CA HIS A 19 19.78 -12.40 -12.54
C HIS A 19 18.52 -12.26 -13.40
N TYR A 20 17.67 -11.31 -13.01
CA TYR A 20 16.68 -10.75 -13.91
C TYR A 20 17.42 -9.93 -14.97
N GLY A 21 17.19 -10.25 -16.25
CA GLY A 21 17.88 -9.62 -17.38
C GLY A 21 17.92 -8.10 -17.30
N THR A 22 19.03 -7.54 -17.76
CA THR A 22 19.47 -6.14 -17.62
C THR A 22 18.67 -5.08 -18.39
N GLU A 23 17.43 -5.37 -18.80
CA GLU A 23 16.55 -4.36 -19.40
C GLU A 23 15.18 -4.45 -18.75
N ALA A 24 15.03 -3.72 -17.64
CA ALA A 24 13.72 -3.43 -17.07
C ALA A 24 12.89 -2.70 -18.14
N PRO A 25 11.62 -3.09 -18.39
CA PRO A 25 10.76 -2.33 -19.28
C PRO A 25 10.67 -0.91 -18.76
N LEU A 26 10.73 0.05 -19.68
CA LEU A 26 10.67 1.48 -19.40
C LEU A 26 9.47 1.74 -18.48
N LYS A 27 9.71 1.96 -17.18
CA LYS A 27 8.70 2.53 -16.29
C LYS A 27 8.25 3.81 -16.97
N GLN A 28 6.96 3.91 -17.29
CA GLN A 28 6.41 5.17 -17.75
C GLN A 28 6.25 6.07 -16.52
N LEU A 29 7.38 6.64 -16.11
CA LEU A 29 7.48 7.60 -15.02
C LEU A 29 6.77 8.87 -15.45
N GLN A 30 5.99 9.45 -14.55
CA GLN A 30 5.16 10.60 -14.88
C GLN A 30 5.96 11.87 -15.15
N ALA A 31 7.13 11.98 -14.53
CA ALA A 31 8.03 13.11 -14.67
C ALA A 31 9.45 12.75 -14.24
N THR A 32 10.40 13.60 -14.61
CA THR A 32 11.78 13.56 -14.10
C THR A 32 12.01 14.72 -13.15
N ALA A 33 12.50 14.41 -11.95
CA ALA A 33 12.78 15.39 -10.91
C ALA A 33 14.19 15.21 -10.35
N ILE A 34 14.93 16.31 -10.19
CA ILE A 34 16.10 16.31 -9.31
C ILE A 34 15.59 16.42 -7.88
N THR A 35 16.15 15.63 -6.95
CA THR A 35 15.59 15.48 -5.61
C THR A 35 16.60 15.72 -4.49
N ILE A 36 16.12 16.30 -3.38
CA ILE A 36 16.74 16.22 -2.04
C ILE A 36 15.68 15.64 -1.11
N LEU A 37 15.76 14.33 -0.85
CA LEU A 37 14.79 13.56 -0.07
C LEU A 37 15.50 12.68 0.97
N ASP A 38 14.89 12.51 2.14
CA ASP A 38 15.19 11.41 3.07
C ASP A 38 14.82 10.07 2.38
N SER A 39 15.51 9.00 2.74
CA SER A 39 15.44 7.70 2.05
C SER A 39 14.01 7.13 1.99
N PHE A 40 13.16 7.45 2.98
CA PHE A 40 11.75 7.04 3.02
C PHE A 40 10.92 7.67 1.90
N SER A 41 11.04 8.99 1.72
CA SER A 41 10.32 9.71 0.68
C SER A 41 10.87 9.34 -0.69
N GLN A 42 12.19 9.20 -0.83
CA GLN A 42 12.81 8.71 -2.06
C GLN A 42 12.22 7.36 -2.49
N ALA A 43 12.14 6.37 -1.58
CA ALA A 43 11.56 5.06 -1.87
C ALA A 43 10.07 5.13 -2.28
N CYS A 44 9.34 6.13 -1.78
CA CYS A 44 7.94 6.31 -2.06
C CYS A 44 7.65 7.05 -3.39
N PHE A 45 8.46 8.04 -3.77
CA PHE A 45 8.28 8.79 -5.02
C PHE A 45 8.90 8.10 -6.24
N SER A 46 10.04 7.40 -6.08
CA SER A 46 10.79 6.77 -7.18
C SER A 46 10.02 5.74 -8.04
N PRO A 47 8.95 5.09 -7.55
CA PRO A 47 8.12 4.25 -8.43
C PRO A 47 7.19 5.03 -9.36
N VAL A 48 6.97 6.33 -9.12
CA VAL A 48 6.02 7.18 -9.87
C VAL A 48 6.73 8.20 -10.75
N ILE A 49 7.83 8.79 -10.27
CA ILE A 49 8.66 9.75 -11.00
C ILE A 49 10.12 9.30 -11.00
N ASP A 50 10.90 9.75 -11.98
CA ASP A 50 12.34 9.57 -11.99
C ASP A 50 12.96 10.52 -10.97
N CYS A 51 13.17 10.01 -9.75
CA CYS A 51 13.79 10.76 -8.67
C CYS A 51 15.31 10.65 -8.76
N ILE A 52 15.96 11.72 -9.22
CA ILE A 52 17.41 11.78 -9.37
C ILE A 52 18.02 12.49 -8.16
N PRO A 53 18.59 11.77 -7.17
CA PRO A 53 19.17 12.39 -6.00
C PRO A 53 20.42 13.17 -6.38
N VAL A 54 20.45 14.46 -6.07
CA VAL A 54 21.56 15.34 -6.45
C VAL A 54 22.63 15.46 -5.37
N SER A 55 23.88 15.65 -5.78
CA SER A 55 25.01 15.94 -4.89
C SER A 55 25.25 17.46 -4.78
N ARG A 56 26.04 17.86 -3.78
CA ARG A 56 26.39 19.28 -3.56
C ARG A 56 27.39 19.85 -4.58
N VAL A 57 28.08 18.99 -5.32
CA VAL A 57 29.22 19.39 -6.19
C VAL A 57 28.92 19.27 -7.67
N ASP A 58 28.12 18.29 -8.09
CA ASP A 58 27.86 18.02 -9.51
C ASP A 58 26.44 18.39 -9.94
N PHE A 59 25.72 19.19 -9.14
CA PHE A 59 24.33 19.52 -9.46
C PHE A 59 24.19 20.27 -10.79
N VAL A 60 25.13 21.13 -11.18
CA VAL A 60 25.07 21.83 -12.47
C VAL A 60 25.10 20.83 -13.63
N LYS A 61 26.04 19.88 -13.60
CA LYS A 61 26.13 18.82 -14.61
C LYS A 61 24.89 17.92 -14.61
N ALA A 62 24.35 17.62 -13.44
CA ALA A 62 23.12 16.84 -13.32
C ALA A 62 21.93 17.56 -13.95
N LEU A 63 21.77 18.87 -13.68
CA LEU A 63 20.71 19.68 -14.29
C LEU A 63 20.86 19.73 -15.83
N ASP A 64 22.08 19.90 -16.34
CA ASP A 64 22.35 19.95 -17.78
C ASP A 64 22.13 18.61 -18.48
N TYR A 65 22.52 17.50 -17.84
CA TYR A 65 22.43 16.16 -18.41
C TYR A 65 21.00 15.60 -18.36
N TYR A 66 20.33 15.71 -17.21
CA TYR A 66 19.02 15.09 -16.99
C TYR A 66 17.85 15.98 -17.41
N GLN A 67 18.06 17.30 -17.53
CA GLN A 67 17.02 18.28 -17.91
C GLN A 67 15.69 18.04 -17.15
N PRO A 68 15.71 18.02 -15.80
CA PRO A 68 14.54 17.67 -15.01
C PRO A 68 13.43 18.70 -15.19
N GLN A 69 12.18 18.25 -15.02
CA GLN A 69 11.01 19.12 -15.10
C GLN A 69 10.83 19.97 -13.85
N PHE A 70 11.38 19.56 -12.71
CA PHE A 70 11.37 20.32 -11.46
C PHE A 70 12.45 19.84 -10.49
N LEU A 71 12.77 20.69 -9.52
CA LEU A 71 13.53 20.34 -8.31
C LEU A 71 12.54 20.02 -7.19
N LEU A 72 12.61 18.83 -6.59
CA LEU A 72 11.83 18.45 -5.42
C LEU A 72 12.70 18.46 -4.15
N LEU A 73 12.45 19.43 -3.29
CA LEU A 73 13.05 19.56 -1.97
C LEU A 73 12.02 19.11 -0.92
N GLU A 74 12.41 18.27 0.02
CA GLU A 74 11.63 18.11 1.24
C GLU A 74 12.32 18.77 2.44
N SER A 75 11.61 18.92 3.57
CA SER A 75 12.23 19.20 4.88
C SER A 75 13.02 17.99 5.40
N ALA A 76 14.12 17.68 4.73
CA ALA A 76 14.95 16.52 5.00
C ALA A 76 15.93 16.80 6.14
N TRP A 77 16.03 15.87 7.09
CA TRP A 77 17.06 15.93 8.13
C TRP A 77 18.35 15.23 7.68
N ASN A 78 18.22 14.20 6.84
CA ASN A 78 19.32 13.37 6.32
C ASN A 78 19.25 13.23 4.78
N GLY A 79 18.87 14.31 4.08
CA GLY A 79 18.60 14.29 2.64
C GLY A 79 19.71 13.67 1.79
N ASN A 80 19.31 12.78 0.88
CA ASN A 80 20.14 11.96 0.00
C ASN A 80 21.24 11.21 0.78
N ASP A 81 20.81 10.38 1.74
CA ASP A 81 21.68 9.57 2.60
C ASP A 81 22.77 10.39 3.33
N GLY A 82 22.40 11.60 3.75
CA GLY A 82 23.25 12.50 4.50
C GLY A 82 24.10 13.46 3.67
N ALA A 83 24.04 13.38 2.33
CA ALA A 83 24.75 14.33 1.46
C ALA A 83 24.32 15.80 1.70
N TRP A 84 23.08 16.02 2.13
CA TRP A 84 22.50 17.33 2.44
C TRP A 84 22.27 17.57 3.94
N LYS A 85 22.87 16.74 4.81
CA LYS A 85 22.73 16.87 6.27
C LYS A 85 23.17 18.28 6.72
N HIS A 86 22.33 18.92 7.53
CA HIS A 86 22.51 20.29 8.04
C HIS A 86 22.66 21.38 6.96
N GLN A 87 22.18 21.16 5.74
CA GLN A 87 22.24 22.16 4.66
C GLN A 87 20.94 22.95 4.48
N LEU A 88 19.80 22.30 4.72
CA LEU A 88 18.46 22.83 4.44
C LEU A 88 17.95 23.78 5.53
N VAL A 89 18.38 23.57 6.78
CA VAL A 89 17.92 24.30 7.97
C VAL A 89 19.09 24.69 8.87
N GLY A 90 18.98 25.82 9.56
CA GLY A 90 19.94 26.29 10.55
C GLY A 90 19.73 27.76 10.96
N PRO A 91 20.50 28.27 11.95
CA PRO A 91 20.31 29.62 12.51
C PRO A 91 20.44 30.77 11.51
N THR A 92 21.09 30.52 10.36
CA THR A 92 21.31 31.51 9.30
C THR A 92 20.51 31.18 8.03
N GLY A 93 19.52 30.29 8.14
CA GLY A 93 18.74 29.77 7.02
C GLY A 93 19.46 28.66 6.23
N PRO A 94 18.96 28.30 5.04
CA PRO A 94 19.61 27.32 4.17
C PRO A 94 21.01 27.79 3.77
N LYS A 95 21.95 26.84 3.72
CA LYS A 95 23.35 27.11 3.41
C LYS A 95 23.55 27.45 1.92
N ALA A 96 24.72 28.02 1.61
CA ALA A 96 25.08 28.45 0.26
C ALA A 96 24.93 27.34 -0.79
N ALA A 97 25.22 26.07 -0.44
CA ALA A 97 25.05 24.95 -1.37
C ALA A 97 23.60 24.80 -1.88
N VAL A 98 22.61 24.96 -1.00
CA VAL A 98 21.18 24.88 -1.36
C VAL A 98 20.79 26.09 -2.19
N LYS A 99 21.23 27.28 -1.79
CA LYS A 99 20.98 28.54 -2.51
C LYS A 99 21.56 28.50 -3.93
N ASN A 100 22.76 27.94 -4.10
CA ASN A 100 23.40 27.79 -5.39
C ASN A 100 22.68 26.78 -6.29
N LEU A 101 22.16 25.68 -5.71
CA LEU A 101 21.32 24.73 -6.45
C LEU A 101 20.03 25.38 -6.94
N VAL A 102 19.33 26.10 -6.06
CA VAL A 102 18.11 26.84 -6.42
C VAL A 102 18.41 27.88 -7.51
N ALA A 103 19.47 28.68 -7.35
CA ALA A 103 19.88 29.64 -8.36
C ALA A 103 20.15 28.98 -9.72
N ALA A 104 20.85 27.84 -9.75
CA ALA A 104 21.12 27.10 -10.98
C ALA A 104 19.86 26.51 -11.64
N CYS A 105 18.83 26.18 -10.85
CA CYS A 105 17.51 25.79 -11.36
C CYS A 105 16.78 26.98 -11.97
N ASN A 106 16.79 28.13 -11.28
CA ASN A 106 16.16 29.37 -11.74
C ASN A 106 16.79 29.85 -13.07
N ASP A 107 18.12 29.80 -13.20
CA ASP A 107 18.84 30.13 -14.45
C ASP A 107 18.42 29.26 -15.63
N ARG A 108 17.88 28.06 -15.36
CA ARG A 108 17.39 27.08 -16.35
C ARG A 108 15.87 27.05 -16.46
N SER A 109 15.15 27.93 -15.77
CA SER A 109 13.68 27.91 -15.68
C SER A 109 13.12 26.57 -15.18
N ILE A 110 13.86 25.87 -14.30
CA ILE A 110 13.40 24.64 -13.65
C ILE A 110 12.70 25.05 -12.36
N PRO A 111 11.38 24.79 -12.20
CA PRO A 111 10.63 25.18 -11.02
C PRO A 111 11.11 24.44 -9.77
N VAL A 112 11.17 25.17 -8.66
CA VAL A 112 11.57 24.66 -7.34
C VAL A 112 10.34 24.36 -6.51
N VAL A 113 10.16 23.09 -6.18
CA VAL A 113 9.09 22.59 -5.32
C VAL A 113 9.66 22.26 -3.94
N PHE A 114 9.08 22.83 -2.88
CA PHE A 114 9.41 22.50 -1.50
C PHE A 114 8.23 21.83 -0.79
N TRP A 115 8.43 20.63 -0.25
CA TRP A 115 7.46 19.90 0.57
C TRP A 115 7.90 19.83 2.04
N ASN A 116 7.24 20.59 2.91
CA ASN A 116 7.48 20.51 4.34
C ASN A 116 6.65 19.38 4.98
N LYS A 117 7.32 18.24 5.21
CA LYS A 117 6.74 17.06 5.88
C LYS A 117 6.78 17.12 7.41
N GLU A 118 7.50 18.09 7.96
CA GLU A 118 7.77 18.25 9.39
C GLU A 118 6.84 19.29 10.04
N ASP A 119 5.90 19.84 9.26
CA ASP A 119 4.89 20.76 9.74
C ASP A 119 3.81 20.07 10.59
N PRO A 120 3.17 20.81 11.53
CA PRO A 120 3.44 22.20 11.91
C PRO A 120 4.65 22.49 12.81
N PRO A 121 5.25 21.53 13.58
CA PRO A 121 6.32 21.87 14.53
C PRO A 121 7.53 22.59 13.94
N HIS A 122 7.82 22.36 12.66
CA HIS A 122 9.01 22.88 11.99
C HIS A 122 8.69 23.91 10.90
N PHE A 123 7.57 24.63 11.03
CA PHE A 123 7.20 25.74 10.14
C PHE A 123 8.29 26.81 10.10
N GLU A 124 8.64 27.38 11.25
CA GLU A 124 9.63 28.48 11.37
C GLU A 124 11.04 28.04 10.95
N ASP A 125 11.40 26.80 11.30
CA ASP A 125 12.70 26.22 11.00
C ASP A 125 12.96 26.16 9.48
N PHE A 126 11.95 25.74 8.70
CA PHE A 126 12.07 25.58 7.26
C PHE A 126 11.50 26.76 6.45
N LEU A 127 10.89 27.76 7.08
CA LEU A 127 10.37 28.94 6.39
C LEU A 127 11.43 29.66 5.53
N PRO A 128 12.69 29.83 5.96
CA PRO A 128 13.73 30.41 5.11
C PRO A 128 14.02 29.60 3.83
N LEU A 129 13.83 28.28 3.86
CA LEU A 129 13.94 27.43 2.67
C LEU A 129 12.68 27.54 1.80
N ALA A 130 11.49 27.55 2.41
CA ALA A 130 10.22 27.72 1.70
C ALA A 130 10.19 29.01 0.85
N ARG A 131 10.79 30.10 1.34
CA ARG A 131 10.93 31.37 0.59
C ARG A 131 11.79 31.29 -0.68
N LEU A 132 12.53 30.19 -0.88
CA LEU A 132 13.34 29.97 -2.08
C LEU A 132 12.60 29.15 -3.15
N ALA A 133 11.40 28.63 -2.84
CA ALA A 133 10.66 27.75 -3.73
C ALA A 133 9.57 28.51 -4.49
N ASP A 134 9.28 28.05 -5.72
CA ASP A 134 8.18 28.56 -6.54
C ASP A 134 6.83 27.98 -6.11
N HIS A 135 6.86 26.76 -5.58
CA HIS A 135 5.71 26.06 -5.00
C HIS A 135 6.05 25.49 -3.63
N VAL A 136 5.19 25.75 -2.65
CA VAL A 136 5.32 25.21 -1.29
C VAL A 136 4.17 24.24 -1.02
N PHE A 137 4.50 23.06 -0.52
CA PHE A 137 3.57 22.05 -0.08
C PHE A 137 3.78 21.81 1.41
N THR A 138 2.71 21.76 2.19
CA THR A 138 2.75 21.46 3.63
C THR A 138 1.88 20.27 3.97
N THR A 139 2.29 19.44 4.95
CA THR A 139 1.43 18.39 5.52
C THR A 139 0.33 18.96 6.43
N ALA A 140 0.47 20.21 6.89
CA ALA A 140 -0.46 20.88 7.80
C ALA A 140 -1.26 21.96 7.04
N GLY A 141 -2.45 21.62 6.58
CA GLY A 141 -3.27 22.47 5.71
C GLY A 141 -3.71 23.78 6.37
N GLU A 142 -3.80 23.80 7.70
CA GLU A 142 -4.04 25.02 8.48
C GLU A 142 -2.91 26.07 8.35
N LEU A 143 -1.70 25.69 7.88
CA LEU A 143 -0.59 26.61 7.68
C LEU A 143 -0.53 27.23 6.28
N VAL A 144 -1.43 26.86 5.36
CA VAL A 144 -1.39 27.34 3.97
C VAL A 144 -1.42 28.87 3.89
N ASP A 145 -2.36 29.52 4.58
CA ASP A 145 -2.47 30.99 4.54
C ASP A 145 -1.28 31.68 5.18
N GLN A 146 -0.72 31.09 6.25
CA GLN A 146 0.47 31.61 6.91
C GLN A 146 1.71 31.50 6.01
N TYR A 147 1.86 30.38 5.29
CA TYR A 147 2.90 30.23 4.27
C TYR A 147 2.72 31.27 3.16
N LYS A 148 1.52 31.41 2.57
CA LYS A 148 1.26 32.39 1.50
C LYS A 148 1.68 33.80 1.90
N PHE A 149 1.30 34.22 3.11
CA PHE A 149 1.71 35.51 3.66
C PHE A 149 3.23 35.61 3.80
N ALA A 150 3.89 34.57 4.30
CA ALA A 150 5.31 34.59 4.62
C ALA A 150 6.25 34.42 3.42
N VAL A 151 5.80 33.77 2.34
CA VAL A 151 6.55 33.59 1.08
C VAL A 151 6.20 34.63 0.03
N GLY A 152 5.01 35.24 0.11
CA GLY A 152 4.58 36.33 -0.76
C GLY A 152 3.98 35.89 -2.10
N HIS A 153 3.51 34.65 -2.22
CA HIS A 153 2.86 34.12 -3.43
C HIS A 153 1.78 33.09 -3.10
N GLU A 154 0.88 32.83 -4.05
CA GLU A 154 -0.30 31.96 -3.88
C GLU A 154 -0.04 30.47 -4.10
N ASN A 155 1.12 30.11 -4.64
CA ASN A 155 1.53 28.74 -4.94
C ASN A 155 1.89 27.94 -3.67
N VAL A 156 0.92 27.82 -2.76
CA VAL A 156 1.05 27.11 -1.49
C VAL A 156 -0.13 26.15 -1.34
N HIS A 157 0.16 24.88 -1.10
CA HIS A 157 -0.83 23.81 -1.15
C HIS A 157 -0.65 22.81 -0.02
N THR A 158 -1.70 22.04 0.29
CA THR A 158 -1.60 20.92 1.22
C THR A 158 -1.19 19.65 0.48
N LEU A 159 -0.17 18.95 0.98
CA LEU A 159 0.24 17.64 0.48
C LEU A 159 0.44 16.67 1.66
N PRO A 160 -0.59 15.88 2.01
CA PRO A 160 -0.49 14.89 3.08
C PRO A 160 0.45 13.74 2.70
N PHE A 161 0.87 12.96 3.70
CA PHE A 161 1.48 11.66 3.45
C PHE A 161 0.54 10.71 2.67
N ALA A 162 1.13 9.62 2.18
CA ALA A 162 0.45 8.64 1.33
C ALA A 162 1.12 7.26 1.48
N ALA A 163 0.53 6.26 0.85
CA ALA A 163 1.14 4.95 0.64
C ALA A 163 1.73 4.84 -0.78
N GLN A 164 2.77 4.04 -0.92
CA GLN A 164 3.33 3.65 -2.22
C GLN A 164 2.94 2.18 -2.48
N PRO A 165 1.96 1.90 -3.37
CA PRO A 165 1.46 0.53 -3.62
C PRO A 165 2.54 -0.49 -4.02
N SER A 166 3.63 -0.06 -4.66
CA SER A 166 4.70 -0.99 -5.07
C SER A 166 5.48 -1.60 -3.91
N ILE A 167 5.41 -0.99 -2.72
CA ILE A 167 6.08 -1.48 -1.50
C ILE A 167 5.09 -1.71 -0.35
N HIS A 168 4.01 -0.95 -0.28
CA HIS A 168 2.92 -1.12 0.68
C HIS A 168 1.76 -1.86 0.00
N HIS A 169 1.70 -3.16 0.19
CA HIS A 169 0.70 -4.01 -0.44
C HIS A 169 0.31 -5.17 0.48
N PRO A 170 -0.90 -5.73 0.32
CA PRO A 170 -1.39 -6.80 1.18
C PRO A 170 -0.85 -8.19 0.82
N PHE A 171 -0.13 -8.34 -0.32
CA PHE A 171 0.48 -9.62 -0.70
C PHE A 171 1.51 -10.03 0.34
N ALA A 172 1.12 -10.96 1.20
CA ALA A 172 1.94 -11.52 2.26
C ALA A 172 2.54 -12.85 1.81
N ASP A 173 3.72 -13.16 2.35
CA ASP A 173 4.38 -14.46 2.15
C ASP A 173 3.83 -15.53 3.14
N GLY A 174 2.76 -15.22 3.89
CA GLY A 174 2.15 -16.07 4.93
C GLY A 174 0.92 -15.44 5.60
N GLU A 175 0.40 -16.07 6.67
CA GLU A 175 -0.76 -15.60 7.44
C GLU A 175 -0.41 -14.46 8.41
N ARG A 176 -1.43 -13.72 8.88
CA ARG A 176 -1.32 -12.72 9.96
C ARG A 176 -1.46 -13.40 11.32
N ASP A 177 -0.35 -13.92 11.81
CA ASP A 177 -0.28 -14.72 13.02
C ASP A 177 -0.11 -13.88 14.31
N ARG A 178 0.36 -12.64 14.21
CA ARG A 178 0.57 -11.74 15.35
C ARG A 178 -0.60 -10.77 15.57
N GLU A 179 -0.84 -10.38 16.81
CA GLU A 179 -2.08 -9.64 17.14
C GLU A 179 -1.94 -8.13 17.03
N VAL A 180 -1.18 -7.50 17.91
CA VAL A 180 -1.12 -6.04 18.01
C VAL A 180 0.33 -5.54 17.92
N CYS A 181 0.55 -4.49 17.14
CA CYS A 181 1.86 -3.85 17.05
C CYS A 181 1.82 -2.34 17.22
N PHE A 182 2.81 -1.78 17.91
CA PHE A 182 3.15 -0.37 17.84
C PHE A 182 4.58 -0.19 17.31
N ALA A 183 4.74 0.56 16.22
CA ALA A 183 6.05 0.87 15.64
C ALA A 183 6.35 2.36 15.69
N GLY A 184 7.10 2.83 16.69
CA GLY A 184 7.30 4.27 16.89
C GLY A 184 8.32 4.64 17.97
N GLN A 185 8.31 5.90 18.37
CA GLN A 185 9.13 6.40 19.48
C GLN A 185 8.23 6.80 20.65
N TYR A 186 8.74 6.56 21.85
CA TYR A 186 8.26 7.19 23.07
C TYR A 186 9.02 8.50 23.28
N PHE A 187 8.36 9.60 23.65
CA PHE A 187 9.02 10.87 23.93
C PHE A 187 8.77 11.27 25.38
N ARG A 188 9.75 11.07 26.27
CA ARG A 188 9.63 11.48 27.69
C ARG A 188 9.65 12.99 27.89
N HIS A 189 10.38 13.69 27.01
CA HIS A 189 10.73 15.10 27.15
C HIS A 189 9.88 16.07 26.32
N LYS A 190 9.04 15.54 25.41
CA LYS A 190 8.17 16.34 24.52
C LYS A 190 6.90 15.59 24.16
N TYR A 191 5.90 16.30 23.64
CA TYR A 191 4.58 15.77 23.24
C TYR A 191 3.84 15.03 24.38
N PRO A 192 3.49 15.72 25.49
CA PRO A 192 2.69 15.12 26.56
C PRO A 192 1.39 14.47 26.07
N GLU A 193 0.71 15.11 25.13
CA GLU A 193 -0.54 14.62 24.54
C GLU A 193 -0.33 13.29 23.80
N ARG A 194 0.85 13.06 23.24
CA ARG A 194 1.20 11.77 22.63
C ARG A 194 1.33 10.67 23.68
N ARG A 195 1.82 11.00 24.88
CA ARG A 195 1.95 10.05 25.98
C ARG A 195 0.58 9.72 26.57
N GLU A 196 -0.27 10.72 26.76
CA GLU A 196 -1.67 10.53 27.19
C GLU A 196 -2.41 9.56 26.26
N GLN A 197 -2.17 9.63 24.94
CA GLN A 197 -2.72 8.65 23.99
C GLN A 197 -2.24 7.21 24.26
N MET A 198 -0.97 7.04 24.63
CA MET A 198 -0.39 5.74 24.95
C MET A 198 -0.91 5.20 26.29
N GLU A 199 -1.27 6.08 27.24
CA GLU A 199 -1.81 5.70 28.55
C GLU A 199 -3.15 4.95 28.47
N PHE A 200 -3.90 5.06 27.37
CA PHE A 200 -5.10 4.26 27.16
C PHE A 200 -4.97 3.20 26.06
N LEU A 201 -4.14 3.41 25.03
CA LEU A 201 -3.97 2.41 23.97
C LEU A 201 -3.06 1.25 24.38
N PHE A 202 -2.00 1.52 25.14
CA PHE A 202 -1.01 0.48 25.48
C PHE A 202 -1.52 -0.49 26.54
N PRO A 203 -2.21 -0.07 27.62
CA PRO A 203 -2.83 -1.03 28.54
C PRO A 203 -3.86 -1.92 27.84
N ALA A 204 -4.68 -1.36 26.95
CA ALA A 204 -5.66 -2.14 26.18
C ALA A 204 -4.98 -3.19 25.29
N ALA A 205 -3.86 -2.83 24.65
CA ALA A 205 -3.11 -3.77 23.82
C ALA A 205 -2.35 -4.82 24.63
N ALA A 206 -1.85 -4.48 25.83
CA ALA A 206 -1.11 -5.39 26.69
C ALA A 206 -1.93 -6.58 27.22
N GLU A 207 -3.26 -6.60 26.99
CA GLU A 207 -4.12 -7.77 27.22
C GLU A 207 -3.97 -8.87 26.16
N TYR A 208 -3.26 -8.57 25.06
CA TYR A 208 -3.09 -9.41 23.88
C TYR A 208 -1.59 -9.61 23.56
N ASP A 209 -1.28 -10.34 22.48
CA ASP A 209 0.08 -10.40 21.93
C ASP A 209 0.49 -9.03 21.34
N PHE A 210 1.08 -8.19 22.21
CA PHE A 210 1.47 -6.81 21.89
C PHE A 210 2.98 -6.66 21.74
N THR A 211 3.39 -6.32 20.52
CA THR A 211 4.78 -6.04 20.17
C THR A 211 5.05 -4.54 19.98
N ILE A 212 6.10 -4.03 20.61
CA ILE A 212 6.59 -2.67 20.39
C ILE A 212 7.91 -2.70 19.60
N TYR A 213 7.91 -2.08 18.42
CA TYR A 213 9.14 -1.75 17.69
C TYR A 213 9.54 -0.29 17.94
N SER A 214 10.64 -0.09 18.65
CA SER A 214 11.18 1.24 18.91
C SER A 214 12.05 1.72 17.75
N ARG A 215 11.91 2.98 17.31
CA ARG A 215 12.85 3.56 16.33
C ARG A 215 14.18 4.01 16.96
N GLU A 216 14.25 4.07 18.29
CA GLU A 216 15.44 4.50 19.01
C GLU A 216 15.59 3.66 20.28
N LEU A 217 16.64 2.83 20.32
CA LEU A 217 16.91 1.91 21.41
C LEU A 217 18.28 2.16 22.03
N GLY A 218 18.32 2.10 23.37
CA GLY A 218 19.55 2.02 24.17
C GLY A 218 20.46 3.24 24.17
N ASN A 219 20.23 4.22 23.29
CA ASN A 219 21.16 5.35 23.10
C ASN A 219 20.83 6.56 23.96
N ASP A 220 19.55 6.81 24.27
CA ASP A 220 19.12 8.02 24.96
C ASP A 220 17.86 7.77 25.82
N PRO A 221 17.94 7.97 27.15
CA PRO A 221 16.82 7.69 28.07
C PRO A 221 15.59 8.54 27.77
N ARG A 222 15.74 9.67 27.06
CA ARG A 222 14.62 10.52 26.63
C ARG A 222 13.63 9.82 25.71
N TYR A 223 14.01 8.70 25.10
CA TYR A 223 13.18 7.89 24.22
C TYR A 223 12.85 6.49 24.74
N ALA A 224 13.28 6.16 25.96
CA ALA A 224 12.98 4.88 26.58
C ALA A 224 11.47 4.77 26.87
N PHE A 225 10.87 3.62 26.50
CA PHE A 225 9.51 3.28 26.91
C PHE A 225 9.44 3.11 28.44
N PRO A 226 8.29 3.41 29.08
CA PRO A 226 8.12 3.24 30.53
C PRO A 226 7.71 1.81 30.89
N GLU A 227 8.02 1.40 32.12
CA GLU A 227 7.44 0.19 32.72
C GLU A 227 5.90 0.28 32.72
N PRO A 228 5.18 -0.83 32.48
CA PRO A 228 5.69 -2.17 32.16
C PRO A 228 5.94 -2.40 30.64
N PHE A 229 5.77 -1.38 29.80
CA PHE A 229 5.80 -1.52 28.34
C PHE A 229 7.21 -1.64 27.75
N ASP A 230 8.25 -1.35 28.53
CA ASP A 230 9.64 -1.55 28.14
C ASP A 230 9.97 -3.04 27.90
N GLU A 231 9.34 -3.95 28.64
CA GLU A 231 9.47 -5.40 28.44
C GLU A 231 8.87 -5.89 27.11
N LEU A 232 7.91 -5.14 26.53
CA LEU A 232 7.26 -5.45 25.26
C LEU A 232 8.04 -4.95 24.04
N VAL A 233 9.20 -4.31 24.25
CA VAL A 233 9.99 -3.73 23.17
C VAL A 233 10.87 -4.79 22.50
N SER A 234 10.51 -5.22 21.30
CA SER A 234 11.18 -6.29 20.55
C SER A 234 12.34 -5.85 19.67
N GLY A 235 12.80 -4.60 19.79
CA GLY A 235 13.93 -4.10 19.01
C GLY A 235 13.60 -2.93 18.08
N SER A 236 14.58 -2.59 17.24
CA SER A 236 14.45 -1.59 16.18
C SER A 236 14.48 -2.29 14.83
N VAL A 237 13.49 -2.01 14.01
CA VAL A 237 13.34 -2.64 12.69
C VAL A 237 13.60 -1.58 11.60
N PRO A 238 14.58 -1.82 10.70
CA PRO A 238 14.78 -0.97 9.52
C PRO A 238 13.49 -0.85 8.70
N TYR A 239 13.25 0.31 8.10
CA TYR A 239 11.99 0.59 7.40
C TYR A 239 11.60 -0.45 6.34
N ALA A 240 12.57 -0.88 5.52
CA ALA A 240 12.32 -1.91 4.50
C ALA A 240 11.81 -3.24 5.08
N LEU A 241 12.23 -3.57 6.31
CA LEU A 241 11.73 -4.74 7.04
C LEU A 241 10.39 -4.43 7.72
N MET A 242 10.21 -3.23 8.27
CA MET A 242 8.94 -2.80 8.87
C MET A 242 7.76 -2.87 7.89
N ILE A 243 8.00 -2.59 6.60
CA ILE A 243 7.00 -2.79 5.54
C ILE A 243 6.55 -4.25 5.45
N ARG A 244 7.46 -5.21 5.69
CA ARG A 244 7.12 -6.64 5.77
C ARG A 244 6.33 -6.93 7.04
N GLU A 245 6.74 -6.37 8.17
CA GLU A 245 6.02 -6.52 9.45
C GLU A 245 4.55 -6.08 9.36
N TYR A 246 4.23 -5.06 8.56
CA TYR A 246 2.83 -4.63 8.31
C TYR A 246 1.93 -5.74 7.79
N ARG A 247 2.48 -6.82 7.24
CA ARG A 247 1.72 -7.96 6.68
C ARG A 247 1.51 -9.11 7.65
N HIS A 248 2.13 -9.07 8.83
CA HIS A 248 2.12 -10.17 9.79
C HIS A 248 1.30 -9.90 11.06
N PHE A 249 1.03 -8.62 11.37
CA PHE A 249 0.13 -8.27 12.47
C PHE A 249 -1.30 -8.06 11.99
N LYS A 250 -2.27 -8.45 12.82
CA LYS A 250 -3.70 -8.19 12.60
C LYS A 250 -4.00 -6.69 12.71
N THR A 251 -3.52 -6.05 13.77
CA THR A 251 -3.82 -4.64 14.09
C THR A 251 -2.57 -3.85 14.47
N PHE A 252 -2.52 -2.57 14.08
CA PHE A 252 -1.49 -1.64 14.52
C PHE A 252 -2.06 -0.47 15.31
N LEU A 253 -1.34 -0.09 16.36
CA LEU A 253 -1.59 1.13 17.11
C LEU A 253 -0.92 2.34 16.46
N ASN A 254 -1.65 3.45 16.40
CA ASN A 254 -1.14 4.75 16.02
C ASN A 254 -1.39 5.81 17.11
N VAL A 255 -0.39 6.67 17.31
CA VAL A 255 -0.50 7.87 18.16
C VAL A 255 0.17 9.04 17.47
N ASN A 256 -0.32 10.23 17.76
CA ASN A 256 0.00 11.46 17.06
C ASN A 256 0.78 12.42 17.98
N SER A 257 1.85 13.02 17.45
CA SER A 257 2.55 14.12 18.14
C SER A 257 1.87 15.47 17.87
N VAL A 258 1.13 15.55 16.77
CA VAL A 258 0.34 16.72 16.36
C VAL A 258 -1.11 16.29 16.42
N VAL A 259 -1.84 16.78 17.43
CA VAL A 259 -3.18 16.27 17.77
C VAL A 259 -4.32 17.12 17.18
N ASN A 260 -4.04 18.39 16.86
CA ASN A 260 -5.06 19.36 16.44
C ASN A 260 -5.04 19.66 14.93
N SER A 261 -4.12 19.07 14.16
CA SER A 261 -4.03 19.34 12.72
C SER A 261 -5.20 18.71 11.97
N LYS A 262 -5.68 19.41 10.95
CA LYS A 262 -6.75 18.93 10.07
C LYS A 262 -6.25 17.96 9.00
N THR A 263 -4.94 17.92 8.73
CA THR A 263 -4.37 17.13 7.64
C THR A 263 -3.04 16.45 7.97
N MET A 264 -2.36 16.86 9.05
CA MET A 264 -1.13 16.21 9.49
C MET A 264 -1.46 15.03 10.40
N CYS A 265 -1.05 13.84 9.98
CA CYS A 265 -1.09 12.60 10.74
C CYS A 265 0.13 11.75 10.41
N ALA A 266 0.39 10.69 11.18
CA ALA A 266 1.50 9.80 10.89
C ALA A 266 1.33 9.10 9.53
N ARG A 267 2.37 9.10 8.68
CA ARG A 267 2.38 8.36 7.41
C ARG A 267 1.95 6.89 7.53
N ARG A 268 2.26 6.26 8.66
CA ARG A 268 1.99 4.85 8.95
C ARG A 268 0.53 4.47 8.76
N ILE A 269 -0.42 5.38 9.00
CA ILE A 269 -1.84 5.05 8.80
C ILE A 269 -2.12 4.68 7.34
N PHE A 270 -1.47 5.35 6.38
CA PHE A 270 -1.63 5.03 4.96
C PHE A 270 -0.85 3.77 4.61
N GLU A 271 0.39 3.65 5.10
CA GLU A 271 1.26 2.51 4.83
C GLU A 271 0.67 1.19 5.33
N ILE A 272 0.10 1.18 6.54
CA ILE A 272 -0.52 0.01 7.18
C ILE A 272 -1.83 -0.35 6.47
N SER A 273 -2.70 0.63 6.20
CA SER A 273 -3.96 0.41 5.48
C SER A 273 -3.70 -0.13 4.06
N ALA A 274 -2.69 0.39 3.36
CA ALA A 274 -2.26 -0.15 2.06
C ALA A 274 -1.67 -1.56 2.15
N SER A 275 -1.15 -1.95 3.32
CA SER A 275 -0.61 -3.28 3.58
C SER A 275 -1.68 -4.26 4.09
N GLY A 276 -2.94 -3.83 4.25
CA GLY A 276 -4.08 -4.69 4.58
C GLY A 276 -4.22 -5.10 6.06
N ALA A 277 -3.59 -4.37 6.98
CA ALA A 277 -3.84 -4.54 8.42
C ALA A 277 -4.82 -3.47 8.93
N THR A 278 -5.51 -3.72 10.04
CA THR A 278 -6.36 -2.70 10.68
C THR A 278 -5.53 -1.71 11.49
N VAL A 279 -5.99 -0.47 11.57
CA VAL A 279 -5.35 0.61 12.34
C VAL A 279 -6.28 1.05 13.46
N VAL A 280 -5.75 1.09 14.68
CA VAL A 280 -6.39 1.71 15.85
C VAL A 280 -5.53 2.92 16.23
N SER A 281 -6.09 4.12 16.07
CA SER A 281 -5.39 5.37 16.34
C SER A 281 -6.05 6.09 17.51
N ALA A 282 -5.30 6.87 18.28
CA ALA A 282 -5.97 7.91 19.06
C ALA A 282 -6.68 8.91 18.11
N PRO A 283 -7.78 9.56 18.55
CA PRO A 283 -8.56 10.46 17.71
C PRO A 283 -7.74 11.69 17.30
N SER A 284 -7.93 12.14 16.05
CA SER A 284 -7.49 13.46 15.62
C SER A 284 -8.30 13.93 14.40
N PRO A 285 -8.41 15.25 14.18
CA PRO A 285 -9.15 15.78 13.03
C PRO A 285 -8.60 15.29 11.68
N ALA A 286 -7.29 15.03 11.60
CA ALA A 286 -6.67 14.47 10.41
C ALA A 286 -7.13 13.03 10.11
N ILE A 287 -7.29 12.17 11.14
CA ILE A 287 -7.78 10.80 10.92
C ILE A 287 -9.21 10.80 10.41
N GLU A 288 -10.10 11.57 11.06
CA GLU A 288 -11.50 11.73 10.67
C GLU A 288 -11.66 12.29 9.24
N ARG A 289 -10.71 13.12 8.81
CA ARG A 289 -10.69 13.65 7.44
C ARG A 289 -10.36 12.58 6.40
N PHE A 290 -9.43 11.67 6.70
CA PHE A 290 -8.90 10.72 5.71
C PHE A 290 -9.63 9.39 5.71
N TYR A 291 -10.18 8.95 6.84
CA TYR A 291 -10.81 7.64 6.97
C TYR A 291 -12.14 7.72 7.71
N GLN A 292 -13.05 6.82 7.35
CA GLN A 292 -14.30 6.63 8.07
C GLN A 292 -14.09 5.81 9.36
N PRO A 293 -15.01 5.91 10.34
CA PRO A 293 -14.87 5.21 11.62
C PRO A 293 -14.78 3.68 11.51
N ASP A 294 -15.26 3.07 10.42
CA ASP A 294 -15.20 1.64 10.17
C ASP A 294 -14.04 1.21 9.25
N GLU A 295 -13.16 2.16 8.89
CA GLU A 295 -11.92 1.97 8.14
C GLU A 295 -10.70 2.08 9.07
N VAL A 296 -10.63 3.14 9.88
CA VAL A 296 -9.62 3.35 10.92
C VAL A 296 -10.34 3.67 12.23
N PHE A 297 -10.06 2.88 13.26
CA PHE A 297 -10.77 2.99 14.53
C PHE A 297 -10.10 4.01 15.43
N THR A 298 -10.90 4.87 16.08
CA THR A 298 -10.40 5.96 16.92
C THR A 298 -11.01 5.97 18.33
N PRO A 299 -10.68 4.99 19.19
CA PRO A 299 -11.12 5.00 20.58
C PRO A 299 -10.53 6.21 21.31
N ASN A 300 -11.30 6.84 22.20
CA ASN A 300 -10.89 8.05 22.92
C ASN A 300 -10.46 7.80 24.38
N ASN A 301 -10.68 6.59 24.89
CA ASN A 301 -10.38 6.19 26.26
C ASN A 301 -10.03 4.70 26.36
N LEU A 302 -9.66 4.24 27.55
CA LEU A 302 -9.19 2.86 27.78
C LEU A 302 -10.27 1.82 27.47
N GLN A 303 -11.51 2.05 27.94
CA GLN A 303 -12.61 1.11 27.71
C GLN A 303 -12.92 0.98 26.22
N GLU A 304 -13.03 2.09 25.51
CA GLU A 304 -13.25 2.06 24.06
C GLU A 304 -12.09 1.37 23.32
N ALA A 305 -10.85 1.53 23.78
CA ALA A 305 -9.69 0.88 23.19
C ALA A 305 -9.72 -0.64 23.43
N GLN A 306 -10.09 -1.08 24.64
CA GLN A 306 -10.28 -2.50 24.97
C GLN A 306 -11.39 -3.10 24.11
N ASP A 307 -12.56 -2.46 24.03
CA ASP A 307 -13.70 -2.93 23.23
C ASP A 307 -13.34 -3.01 21.74
N THR A 308 -12.62 -2.01 21.23
CA THR A 308 -12.15 -1.95 19.83
C THR A 308 -11.17 -3.08 19.52
N LEU A 309 -10.16 -3.29 20.37
CA LEU A 309 -9.17 -4.34 20.15
C LEU A 309 -9.79 -5.72 20.30
N GLN A 310 -10.66 -5.93 21.28
CA GLN A 310 -11.41 -7.17 21.44
C GLN A 310 -12.22 -7.47 20.18
N LEU A 311 -12.98 -6.49 19.67
CA LEU A 311 -13.77 -6.64 18.45
C LEU A 311 -12.89 -7.02 17.27
N LEU A 312 -11.80 -6.29 17.03
CA LEU A 312 -10.93 -6.53 15.89
C LEU A 312 -10.18 -7.87 15.96
N LEU A 313 -9.83 -8.35 17.15
CA LEU A 313 -9.09 -9.59 17.32
C LEU A 313 -10.00 -10.83 17.31
N THR A 314 -11.24 -10.71 17.80
CA THR A 314 -12.19 -11.82 17.87
C THR A 314 -13.16 -11.92 16.69
N ASP A 315 -13.52 -10.81 16.05
CA ASP A 315 -14.40 -10.75 14.88
C ASP A 315 -13.53 -10.58 13.61
N GLU A 316 -12.99 -11.69 13.12
CA GLU A 316 -12.20 -11.68 11.90
C GLU A 316 -12.92 -11.18 10.63
N PRO A 317 -14.20 -11.46 10.35
CA PRO A 317 -14.83 -10.99 9.13
C PRO A 317 -15.03 -9.47 9.19
N LEU A 318 -15.33 -8.90 10.37
CA LEU A 318 -15.30 -7.45 10.57
C LEU A 318 -13.90 -6.88 10.36
N ARG A 319 -12.86 -7.46 10.97
CA ARG A 319 -11.48 -7.01 10.81
C ARG A 319 -11.07 -6.97 9.33
N GLN A 320 -11.29 -8.06 8.60
CA GLN A 320 -10.97 -8.17 7.17
C GLN A 320 -11.74 -7.13 6.35
N LYS A 321 -13.04 -6.94 6.64
CA LYS A 321 -13.87 -5.94 5.97
C LYS A 321 -13.36 -4.52 6.21
N SER A 322 -13.00 -4.16 7.44
CA SER A 322 -12.45 -2.86 7.79
C SER A 322 -11.10 -2.60 7.12
N ALA A 323 -10.19 -3.58 7.17
CA ALA A 323 -8.89 -3.50 6.48
C ALA A 323 -9.07 -3.28 4.96
N LEU A 324 -10.01 -4.00 4.33
CA LEU A 324 -10.30 -3.86 2.90
C LEU A 324 -10.87 -2.47 2.56
N LYS A 325 -11.78 -1.93 3.39
CA LYS A 325 -12.31 -0.58 3.18
C LYS A 325 -11.21 0.48 3.30
N ALA A 326 -10.37 0.39 4.33
CA ALA A 326 -9.23 1.28 4.52
C ALA A 326 -8.26 1.20 3.34
N TRP A 327 -7.90 -0.02 2.91
CA TRP A 327 -7.07 -0.27 1.73
C TRP A 327 -7.65 0.40 0.48
N ARG A 328 -8.93 0.19 0.17
CA ARG A 328 -9.60 0.80 -1.01
C ARG A 328 -9.51 2.32 -0.95
N ARG A 329 -9.82 2.92 0.21
CA ARG A 329 -9.71 4.37 0.37
C ARG A 329 -8.29 4.87 0.15
N THR A 330 -7.29 4.16 0.69
CA THR A 330 -5.88 4.48 0.49
C THR A 330 -5.48 4.40 -0.98
N MET A 331 -5.87 3.34 -1.70
CA MET A 331 -5.50 3.15 -3.11
C MET A 331 -6.14 4.19 -4.04
N ILE A 332 -7.37 4.62 -3.73
CA ILE A 332 -8.08 5.62 -4.54
C ILE A 332 -7.54 7.03 -4.29
N ASN A 333 -7.34 7.41 -3.02
CA ASN A 333 -7.14 8.81 -2.64
C ASN A 333 -5.78 9.15 -2.05
N HIS A 334 -5.04 8.14 -1.58
CA HIS A 334 -3.88 8.35 -0.72
C HIS A 334 -2.65 7.57 -1.15
N THR A 335 -2.40 7.54 -2.47
CA THR A 335 -1.17 7.00 -3.05
C THR A 335 -0.18 8.11 -3.40
N TYR A 336 1.11 7.78 -3.48
CA TYR A 336 2.11 8.72 -4.00
C TYR A 336 1.86 9.08 -5.47
N THR A 337 1.15 8.25 -6.24
CA THR A 337 0.62 8.65 -7.56
C THR A 337 -0.28 9.87 -7.43
N ASN A 338 -1.28 9.83 -6.54
CA ASN A 338 -2.14 10.99 -6.31
C ASN A 338 -1.37 12.24 -5.85
N ARG A 339 -0.29 12.05 -5.06
CA ARG A 339 0.55 13.16 -4.59
C ARG A 339 1.38 13.77 -5.71
N VAL A 340 1.97 12.94 -6.57
CA VAL A 340 2.67 13.42 -7.76
C VAL A 340 1.70 14.10 -8.71
N ASP A 341 0.53 13.50 -8.99
CA ASP A 341 -0.49 14.12 -9.84
C ASP A 341 -0.86 15.53 -9.31
N SER A 342 -0.97 15.67 -7.98
CA SER A 342 -1.22 16.97 -7.34
C SER A 342 -0.07 17.95 -7.55
N ILE A 343 1.18 17.52 -7.40
CA ILE A 343 2.37 18.34 -7.66
C ILE A 343 2.40 18.77 -9.14
N LEU A 344 2.31 17.82 -10.07
CA LEU A 344 2.36 18.07 -11.51
C LEU A 344 1.25 19.02 -11.95
N HIS A 345 0.02 18.84 -11.45
CA HIS A 345 -1.08 19.75 -11.72
C HIS A 345 -0.75 21.20 -11.31
N GLN A 346 -0.18 21.42 -10.11
CA GLN A 346 0.20 22.77 -9.68
C GLN A 346 1.34 23.35 -10.52
N LEU A 347 2.24 22.50 -11.03
CA LEU A 347 3.30 22.90 -11.96
C LEU A 347 2.80 23.16 -13.39
N GLY A 348 1.52 22.92 -13.69
CA GLY A 348 0.97 22.99 -15.05
C GLY A 348 1.47 21.86 -15.96
N LEU A 349 1.99 20.78 -15.38
CA LEU A 349 2.44 19.58 -16.08
C LEU A 349 1.29 18.57 -16.15
N ALA A 350 0.99 18.07 -17.34
CA ALA A 350 0.02 17.00 -17.49
C ALA A 350 0.62 15.70 -16.91
N PRO A 351 -0.03 15.04 -15.94
CA PRO A 351 0.37 13.70 -15.55
C PRO A 351 0.30 12.81 -16.80
N SER A 352 1.32 11.97 -17.01
CA SER A 352 1.22 10.95 -18.07
C SER A 352 0.03 10.06 -17.70
N SER A 353 -1.08 10.17 -18.43
CA SER A 353 -2.26 9.35 -18.15
C SER A 353 -1.86 7.89 -18.28
N PRO A 354 -1.74 7.12 -17.18
CA PRO A 354 -1.60 5.70 -17.33
C PRO A 354 -2.98 5.23 -17.81
N ASN A 355 -3.03 4.50 -18.92
CA ASN A 355 -4.21 3.69 -19.25
C ASN A 355 -4.32 2.60 -18.17
N ILE A 356 -4.86 2.94 -17.00
CA ILE A 356 -5.15 2.00 -15.93
C ILE A 356 -6.38 1.22 -16.39
N GLN A 357 -6.13 0.08 -17.03
CA GLN A 357 -7.10 -0.99 -17.17
C GLN A 357 -6.90 -1.91 -15.97
N VAL A 358 -7.83 -1.89 -15.02
CA VAL A 358 -7.86 -2.88 -13.94
C VAL A 358 -8.37 -4.18 -14.55
N ALA A 359 -7.68 -5.31 -14.37
CA ALA A 359 -8.17 -6.62 -14.78
C ALA A 359 -8.79 -7.33 -13.56
N VAL A 360 -10.11 -7.55 -13.56
CA VAL A 360 -10.75 -8.38 -12.53
C VAL A 360 -10.91 -9.78 -13.09
N VAL A 361 -10.25 -10.77 -12.47
CA VAL A 361 -10.34 -12.17 -12.88
C VAL A 361 -11.19 -12.93 -11.86
N ILE A 362 -12.38 -13.35 -12.29
CA ILE A 362 -13.27 -14.19 -11.49
C ILE A 362 -13.21 -15.59 -12.08
N ASP A 363 -12.69 -16.56 -11.35
CA ASP A 363 -12.89 -17.97 -11.70
C ASP A 363 -14.19 -18.49 -11.08
N ALA A 364 -15.07 -18.90 -11.99
CA ALA A 364 -16.44 -19.32 -11.78
C ALA A 364 -16.65 -20.70 -12.43
N ARG A 365 -15.59 -21.50 -12.54
CA ARG A 365 -15.70 -22.90 -12.96
C ARG A 365 -16.61 -23.64 -11.97
N GLY A 366 -17.69 -24.24 -12.48
CA GLY A 366 -18.72 -24.91 -11.67
C GLY A 366 -19.84 -24.01 -11.14
N ALA A 367 -19.84 -22.70 -11.45
CA ALA A 367 -20.89 -21.75 -11.06
C ALA A 367 -22.14 -21.84 -11.95
N THR A 368 -23.30 -21.44 -11.42
CA THR A 368 -24.57 -21.37 -12.16
C THR A 368 -24.72 -20.07 -12.97
N ALA A 369 -25.66 -20.01 -13.93
CA ALA A 369 -25.84 -18.85 -14.80
C ALA A 369 -26.23 -17.57 -14.02
N ASP A 370 -26.97 -17.73 -12.92
CA ASP A 370 -27.40 -16.62 -12.07
C ASP A 370 -26.29 -16.13 -11.13
N GLU A 371 -25.34 -17.00 -10.74
CA GLU A 371 -24.13 -16.64 -10.01
C GLU A 371 -23.20 -15.79 -10.88
N LEU A 372 -23.00 -16.21 -12.14
CA LEU A 372 -22.26 -15.43 -13.12
C LEU A 372 -22.88 -14.04 -13.33
N ARG A 373 -24.21 -13.95 -13.41
CA ARG A 373 -24.94 -12.67 -13.50
C ARG A 373 -24.70 -11.77 -12.30
N ARG A 374 -24.75 -12.29 -11.06
CA ARG A 374 -24.50 -11.48 -9.86
C ARG A 374 -23.06 -11.01 -9.77
N SER A 375 -22.10 -11.89 -10.08
CA SER A 375 -20.67 -11.52 -10.12
C SER A 375 -20.39 -10.46 -11.17
N ALA A 376 -21.00 -10.58 -12.36
CA ALA A 376 -20.92 -9.55 -13.40
C ALA A 376 -21.58 -8.22 -12.96
N GLN A 377 -22.73 -8.26 -12.27
CA GLN A 377 -23.43 -7.07 -11.80
C GLN A 377 -22.66 -6.31 -10.71
N ILE A 378 -22.09 -7.01 -9.72
CA ILE A 378 -21.24 -6.41 -8.66
C ILE A 378 -20.06 -5.64 -9.27
N VAL A 379 -19.52 -6.21 -10.35
CA VAL A 379 -18.38 -5.67 -11.07
C VAL A 379 -18.77 -4.45 -11.92
N VAL A 380 -19.94 -4.47 -12.57
CA VAL A 380 -20.51 -3.34 -13.33
C VAL A 380 -20.91 -2.18 -12.41
N ASP A 381 -21.46 -2.46 -11.23
CA ASP A 381 -21.91 -1.44 -10.26
C ASP A 381 -20.74 -0.71 -9.57
N THR A 382 -19.50 -1.15 -9.79
CA THR A 382 -18.29 -0.49 -9.29
C THR A 382 -17.79 0.59 -10.27
N GLU A 383 -18.65 1.52 -10.67
CA GLU A 383 -18.29 2.64 -11.56
C GLU A 383 -17.29 3.58 -10.87
N SER A 384 -16.02 3.53 -11.26
CA SER A 384 -15.07 4.65 -11.06
C SER A 384 -13.72 4.45 -11.77
N ILE A 385 -13.43 3.29 -12.34
CA ILE A 385 -12.17 3.01 -13.04
C ILE A 385 -12.46 2.24 -14.32
N ALA A 386 -11.72 2.47 -15.40
CA ALA A 386 -11.78 1.62 -16.59
C ALA A 386 -11.27 0.22 -16.22
N VAL A 387 -12.16 -0.77 -16.13
CA VAL A 387 -11.84 -2.13 -15.70
C VAL A 387 -12.17 -3.10 -16.83
N ALA A 388 -11.20 -3.92 -17.23
CA ALA A 388 -11.41 -5.09 -18.08
C ALA A 388 -11.81 -6.28 -17.19
N HIS A 389 -12.96 -6.89 -17.47
CA HIS A 389 -13.52 -7.96 -16.64
C HIS A 389 -13.36 -9.32 -17.30
N TYR A 390 -12.61 -10.23 -16.68
CA TYR A 390 -12.38 -11.58 -17.17
C TYR A 390 -13.11 -12.59 -16.26
N ILE A 391 -14.17 -13.23 -16.76
CA ILE A 391 -14.92 -14.25 -16.02
C ILE A 391 -14.68 -15.61 -16.67
N LEU A 392 -14.09 -16.55 -15.95
CA LEU A 392 -13.82 -17.91 -16.41
C LEU A 392 -14.97 -18.84 -15.99
N ALA A 393 -15.73 -19.38 -16.95
CA ALA A 393 -16.89 -20.26 -16.70
C ALA A 393 -16.79 -21.60 -17.46
N ASP A 394 -17.60 -22.60 -17.07
CA ASP A 394 -17.69 -23.88 -17.78
C ASP A 394 -18.52 -23.75 -19.07
N ARG A 395 -18.09 -24.43 -20.13
CA ARG A 395 -18.54 -24.25 -21.52
C ARG A 395 -20.01 -24.64 -21.74
N SER A 396 -20.61 -25.39 -20.82
CA SER A 396 -22.02 -25.81 -20.87
C SER A 396 -23.01 -24.76 -20.38
N LEU A 397 -22.54 -23.63 -19.84
CA LEU A 397 -23.42 -22.55 -19.40
C LEU A 397 -23.85 -21.65 -20.56
N SER A 398 -25.17 -21.57 -20.78
CA SER A 398 -25.78 -20.54 -21.62
C SER A 398 -25.87 -19.24 -20.82
N LEU A 399 -25.24 -18.17 -21.30
CA LEU A 399 -25.51 -16.85 -20.77
C LEU A 399 -26.91 -16.42 -21.23
N PRO A 400 -27.77 -15.96 -20.32
CA PRO A 400 -29.10 -15.50 -20.66
C PRO A 400 -29.03 -14.13 -21.35
N ASP A 401 -29.79 -13.99 -22.44
CA ASP A 401 -29.89 -12.78 -23.27
C ASP A 401 -30.45 -11.59 -22.47
N THR A 402 -29.61 -10.91 -21.69
CA THR A 402 -30.02 -9.70 -20.96
C THR A 402 -28.97 -8.61 -21.09
N GLN A 403 -29.24 -7.67 -22.02
CA GLN A 403 -28.83 -6.24 -22.07
C GLN A 403 -27.53 -5.82 -21.36
N THR A 404 -26.45 -6.56 -21.56
CA THR A 404 -25.09 -6.15 -21.25
C THR A 404 -24.22 -6.64 -22.41
N ASP A 405 -23.20 -5.89 -22.81
CA ASP A 405 -22.27 -6.21 -23.92
C ASP A 405 -21.40 -7.45 -23.62
N LEU A 406 -22.03 -8.55 -23.20
CA LEU A 406 -21.41 -9.81 -22.83
C LEU A 406 -21.43 -10.74 -24.05
N GLN A 407 -20.27 -10.99 -24.65
CA GLN A 407 -20.12 -11.97 -25.73
C GLN A 407 -19.54 -13.28 -25.18
N GLN A 408 -20.16 -14.41 -25.50
CA GLN A 408 -19.59 -15.74 -25.29
C GLN A 408 -18.67 -16.06 -26.47
N ILE A 409 -17.38 -16.26 -26.20
CA ILE A 409 -16.37 -16.51 -27.23
C ILE A 409 -15.61 -17.80 -26.94
N THR A 410 -15.19 -18.51 -27.99
CA THR A 410 -14.33 -19.69 -27.88
C THR A 410 -12.87 -19.31 -27.65
N GLU A 411 -12.05 -20.26 -27.18
CA GLU A 411 -10.58 -20.09 -27.04
C GLU A 411 -9.90 -19.59 -28.31
N LYS A 412 -10.46 -19.90 -29.49
CA LYS A 412 -9.93 -19.47 -30.78
C LYS A 412 -10.38 -18.04 -31.14
N GLU A 413 -11.61 -17.67 -30.79
CA GLU A 413 -12.15 -16.32 -31.02
C GLU A 413 -11.59 -15.29 -30.02
N ALA A 414 -11.19 -15.74 -28.82
CA ALA A 414 -10.48 -14.92 -27.85
C ALA A 414 -9.12 -14.42 -28.35
N ALA A 415 -8.47 -15.15 -29.26
CA ALA A 415 -7.18 -14.80 -29.83
C ALA A 415 -7.23 -13.61 -30.81
N ASP A 416 -8.42 -13.29 -31.36
CA ASP A 416 -8.60 -12.30 -32.43
C ASP A 416 -9.26 -10.97 -31.94
N LEU A 417 -9.52 -10.83 -30.63
CA LEU A 417 -10.26 -9.68 -30.11
C LEU A 417 -9.37 -8.47 -29.81
N THR A 418 -9.72 -7.35 -30.46
CA THR A 418 -9.25 -6.00 -30.14
C THR A 418 -10.43 -5.18 -29.60
N ALA A 419 -10.39 -4.87 -28.31
CA ALA A 419 -11.15 -3.85 -27.57
C ALA A 419 -12.41 -4.24 -26.74
N THR A 420 -12.40 -3.67 -25.52
CA THR A 420 -13.47 -3.26 -24.59
C THR A 420 -14.53 -4.27 -24.13
N ASN A 421 -14.58 -4.48 -22.80
CA ASN A 421 -15.61 -5.18 -22.02
C ASN A 421 -15.94 -6.61 -22.47
N SER A 422 -14.99 -7.55 -22.34
CA SER A 422 -15.17 -8.91 -22.86
C SER A 422 -14.94 -10.00 -21.80
N VAL A 423 -15.84 -11.00 -21.75
CA VAL A 423 -15.79 -12.21 -20.90
C VAL A 423 -15.15 -13.37 -21.67
N ILE A 424 -14.22 -14.13 -21.08
CA ILE A 424 -13.53 -15.27 -21.74
C ILE A 424 -13.96 -16.61 -21.13
N VAL A 425 -14.59 -17.49 -21.93
CA VAL A 425 -15.00 -18.84 -21.53
C VAL A 425 -14.05 -19.89 -22.12
N ALA A 426 -13.30 -20.64 -21.30
CA ALA A 426 -12.30 -21.62 -21.73
C ALA A 426 -12.67 -23.08 -21.38
N SER A 427 -12.18 -24.05 -22.17
CA SER A 427 -12.67 -25.44 -22.24
C SER A 427 -12.00 -26.41 -21.22
N PRO A 428 -12.68 -27.47 -20.74
CA PRO A 428 -12.10 -28.42 -19.75
C PRO A 428 -11.08 -29.41 -20.33
N ALA A 429 -10.92 -29.47 -21.65
CA ALA A 429 -10.08 -30.49 -22.31
C ALA A 429 -8.60 -30.07 -22.43
N ALA A 430 -8.27 -28.82 -22.15
CA ALA A 430 -6.90 -28.46 -21.81
C ALA A 430 -6.76 -28.68 -20.31
N THR A 431 -5.87 -29.59 -19.90
CA THR A 431 -5.42 -29.66 -18.52
C THR A 431 -4.65 -28.37 -18.24
N ILE A 432 -5.37 -27.28 -17.95
CA ILE A 432 -4.80 -26.00 -17.54
C ILE A 432 -4.36 -26.23 -16.10
N ASN A 433 -3.15 -26.75 -15.94
CA ASN A 433 -2.49 -26.83 -14.66
C ASN A 433 -2.16 -25.42 -14.14
N ASN A 434 -1.81 -25.31 -12.86
CA ASN A 434 -1.52 -24.03 -12.21
C ASN A 434 -0.49 -23.17 -12.98
N ALA A 435 0.42 -23.80 -13.73
CA ALA A 435 1.36 -23.11 -14.60
C ALA A 435 0.65 -22.44 -15.80
N ALA A 436 -0.29 -23.10 -16.45
CA ALA A 436 -1.03 -22.52 -17.60
C ALA A 436 -1.90 -21.31 -17.23
N PHE A 437 -2.36 -21.21 -15.97
CA PHE A 437 -3.08 -20.05 -15.44
C PHE A 437 -2.13 -18.84 -15.22
N SER A 438 -0.97 -19.08 -14.61
CA SER A 438 0.10 -18.10 -14.52
C SER A 438 0.61 -17.68 -15.90
N ASP A 439 0.68 -18.61 -16.85
CA ASP A 439 1.14 -18.38 -18.23
C ASP A 439 0.16 -17.48 -19.01
N ILE A 440 -1.17 -17.62 -18.83
CA ILE A 440 -2.18 -16.74 -19.45
C ILE A 440 -2.09 -15.32 -18.87
N LEU A 441 -1.93 -15.22 -17.54
CA LEU A 441 -1.74 -13.93 -16.87
C LEU A 441 -0.43 -13.25 -17.30
N LEU A 442 0.64 -14.03 -17.47
CA LEU A 442 1.92 -13.60 -18.03
C LEU A 442 1.78 -13.18 -19.51
N ALA A 443 1.05 -13.93 -20.34
CA ALA A 443 0.85 -13.63 -21.75
C ALA A 443 0.05 -12.33 -21.97
N ILE A 444 -1.00 -12.10 -21.16
CA ILE A 444 -1.77 -10.85 -21.14
C ILE A 444 -0.89 -9.69 -20.65
N SER A 445 0.00 -9.92 -19.68
CA SER A 445 0.90 -8.88 -19.17
C SER A 445 2.12 -8.59 -20.04
N SER A 446 2.40 -9.44 -21.05
CA SER A 446 3.60 -9.35 -21.89
C SER A 446 3.35 -9.02 -23.38
N HIS A 447 2.10 -8.78 -23.79
CA HIS A 447 1.78 -8.33 -25.14
C HIS A 447 1.54 -6.80 -25.24
N PRO A 448 2.12 -6.10 -26.24
CA PRO A 448 2.04 -4.64 -26.38
C PRO A 448 0.60 -4.11 -26.46
N ASP A 449 -0.27 -4.91 -27.07
CA ASP A 449 -1.67 -4.56 -27.34
C ASP A 449 -2.65 -5.22 -26.35
N LYS A 450 -2.10 -5.96 -25.35
CA LYS A 450 -2.83 -6.69 -24.30
C LYS A 450 -3.85 -7.74 -24.78
N SER A 451 -3.67 -8.30 -25.97
CA SER A 451 -4.46 -9.45 -26.44
C SER A 451 -4.04 -10.75 -25.76
N PRO A 452 -4.97 -11.65 -25.37
CA PRO A 452 -4.63 -12.93 -24.75
C PRO A 452 -4.01 -13.90 -25.78
N VAL A 453 -2.89 -14.52 -25.42
CA VAL A 453 -2.17 -15.49 -26.28
C VAL A 453 -2.17 -16.87 -25.63
N SER A 454 -2.50 -17.91 -26.41
CA SER A 454 -2.46 -19.29 -25.92
C SER A 454 -1.03 -19.82 -25.78
N LYS A 455 -0.83 -20.82 -24.92
CA LYS A 455 0.45 -21.51 -24.69
C LYS A 455 1.14 -22.02 -25.97
N ALA A 456 0.36 -22.43 -26.97
CA ALA A 456 0.88 -22.88 -28.26
C ALA A 456 1.44 -21.72 -29.12
N ALA A 457 0.85 -20.53 -29.02
CA ALA A 457 1.32 -19.32 -29.68
C ALA A 457 2.45 -18.61 -28.89
N PHE A 458 2.42 -18.68 -27.56
CA PHE A 458 3.48 -18.20 -26.67
C PHE A 458 4.80 -18.95 -26.88
N ASN A 459 4.76 -20.28 -27.01
CA ASN A 459 5.96 -21.09 -27.29
C ASN A 459 6.54 -20.88 -28.72
N ALA A 460 5.81 -20.22 -29.61
CA ALA A 460 6.29 -19.87 -30.95
C ALA A 460 6.93 -18.48 -31.01
N LEU A 461 6.83 -17.68 -29.94
CA LEU A 461 7.27 -16.29 -29.85
C LEU A 461 8.38 -16.16 -28.81
N ASP A 462 9.61 -16.34 -29.25
CA ASP A 462 10.82 -16.18 -28.45
C ASP A 462 11.17 -14.67 -28.39
N ARG A 463 10.75 -13.94 -27.32
CA ARG A 463 11.27 -12.61 -26.83
C ARG A 463 10.46 -12.00 -25.65
N PRO A 464 11.03 -11.04 -24.86
CA PRO A 464 10.67 -10.79 -23.44
C PRO A 464 9.73 -9.57 -23.15
N ALA A 465 9.00 -9.59 -22.01
CA ALA A 465 8.83 -8.50 -20.97
C ALA A 465 7.45 -8.43 -20.20
N PHE A 466 7.49 -8.11 -18.89
CA PHE A 466 6.49 -7.48 -17.96
C PHE A 466 5.35 -8.25 -17.22
N SER A 467 4.87 -7.62 -16.11
CA SER A 467 4.04 -8.15 -14.98
C SER A 467 2.71 -7.38 -14.72
N ALA A 468 1.66 -8.06 -14.25
CA ALA A 468 0.35 -7.50 -13.84
C ALA A 468 -0.04 -7.83 -12.37
N ASN A 469 -0.92 -7.02 -11.76
CA ASN A 469 -1.53 -7.28 -10.43
C ASN A 469 -2.86 -8.04 -10.59
N VAL A 470 -3.05 -9.16 -9.89
CA VAL A 470 -4.24 -10.04 -9.97
C VAL A 470 -4.92 -10.15 -8.60
N VAL A 471 -6.25 -10.08 -8.55
CA VAL A 471 -7.07 -10.32 -7.35
C VAL A 471 -8.01 -11.50 -7.63
N MET A 472 -8.01 -12.54 -6.78
CA MET A 472 -8.77 -13.80 -6.94
C MET A 472 -9.94 -13.91 -5.95
N SER A 473 -11.00 -14.68 -6.29
CA SER A 473 -12.18 -14.90 -5.43
C SER A 473 -12.02 -16.05 -4.41
N PRO A 474 -12.80 -16.10 -3.31
CA PRO A 474 -12.71 -17.15 -2.29
C PRO A 474 -13.12 -18.56 -2.77
N LEU A 475 -13.99 -18.67 -3.79
CA LEU A 475 -14.38 -19.96 -4.36
C LEU A 475 -13.18 -20.64 -5.04
N LEU A 476 -12.32 -19.86 -5.72
CA LEU A 476 -11.04 -20.35 -6.25
C LEU A 476 -10.20 -20.96 -5.15
N TRP A 477 -10.13 -20.26 -4.02
CA TRP A 477 -9.20 -20.60 -2.96
C TRP A 477 -9.59 -21.94 -2.31
N ALA A 478 -10.89 -22.18 -2.12
CA ALA A 478 -11.44 -23.44 -1.60
C ALA A 478 -11.22 -24.65 -2.54
N THR A 479 -11.40 -24.47 -3.85
CA THR A 479 -11.12 -25.54 -4.84
C THR A 479 -9.63 -25.71 -5.14
N ALA A 480 -8.83 -24.65 -5.08
CA ALA A 480 -7.37 -24.69 -5.29
C ALA A 480 -6.63 -25.40 -4.14
N ALA A 481 -7.22 -25.44 -2.94
CA ALA A 481 -6.67 -26.12 -1.77
C ALA A 481 -7.19 -27.56 -1.55
N GLY A 482 -8.17 -28.04 -2.33
CA GLY A 482 -8.65 -29.43 -2.28
C GLY A 482 -9.45 -29.84 -1.03
N ALA A 483 -10.08 -28.89 -0.32
CA ALA A 483 -10.57 -29.12 1.05
C ALA A 483 -12.02 -29.65 1.21
N LEU A 484 -12.89 -29.66 0.18
CA LEU A 484 -14.29 -30.14 0.29
C LEU A 484 -14.84 -30.84 -0.98
N PRO A 485 -15.75 -31.84 -0.86
CA PRO A 485 -16.51 -32.40 -1.99
C PRO A 485 -17.55 -31.42 -2.54
N LEU A 486 -17.71 -31.39 -3.87
CA LEU A 486 -18.50 -30.42 -4.64
C LEU A 486 -19.98 -30.32 -4.20
N ASP A 487 -20.60 -31.47 -3.89
CA ASP A 487 -22.01 -31.53 -3.48
C ASP A 487 -22.25 -30.88 -2.10
N THR A 488 -21.22 -30.87 -1.24
CA THR A 488 -21.28 -30.23 0.08
C THR A 488 -21.14 -28.71 -0.03
N ALA A 489 -20.27 -28.23 -0.92
CA ALA A 489 -20.13 -26.79 -1.20
C ALA A 489 -21.43 -26.22 -1.82
N ARG A 490 -22.10 -26.99 -2.68
CA ARG A 490 -23.40 -26.64 -3.28
C ARG A 490 -24.53 -26.52 -2.27
N MET A 491 -24.71 -27.51 -1.39
CA MET A 491 -25.79 -27.52 -0.40
C MET A 491 -25.71 -26.32 0.58
N LEU A 492 -24.49 -25.84 0.86
CA LEU A 492 -24.25 -24.68 1.74
C LEU A 492 -24.51 -23.36 1.03
N PHE A 493 -24.19 -23.28 -0.25
CA PHE A 493 -24.45 -22.11 -1.09
C PHE A 493 -25.96 -21.84 -1.24
N GLU A 494 -26.75 -22.90 -1.43
CA GLU A 494 -28.22 -22.84 -1.58
C GLU A 494 -28.96 -22.48 -0.29
N THR A 495 -28.44 -22.85 0.88
CA THR A 495 -29.10 -22.61 2.17
C THR A 495 -28.84 -21.23 2.77
N GLN A 496 -27.81 -20.50 2.27
CA GLN A 496 -27.38 -19.18 2.76
C GLN A 496 -27.60 -18.03 1.75
N GLY A 497 -28.28 -18.28 0.62
CA GLY A 497 -28.63 -17.24 -0.36
C GLY A 497 -27.48 -16.77 -1.27
N GLY A 498 -26.38 -17.53 -1.34
CA GLY A 498 -25.26 -17.26 -2.23
C GLY A 498 -24.28 -16.17 -1.78
N VAL A 499 -24.21 -15.88 -0.49
CA VAL A 499 -23.18 -15.02 0.10
C VAL A 499 -22.37 -15.86 1.08
N PHE A 500 -21.11 -16.11 0.73
CA PHE A 500 -20.11 -16.68 1.65
C PHE A 500 -18.92 -15.73 1.68
N ASN A 501 -18.56 -15.24 2.85
CA ASN A 501 -17.23 -14.66 3.07
C ASN A 501 -16.25 -15.81 3.37
N ALA A 502 -14.95 -15.57 3.15
CA ALA A 502 -13.92 -16.58 3.38
C ALA A 502 -13.91 -17.13 4.82
N LEU A 503 -14.51 -16.41 5.77
CA LEU A 503 -14.49 -16.76 7.16
C LEU A 503 -15.62 -17.68 7.63
N ASP A 504 -16.81 -17.58 7.04
CA ASP A 504 -17.90 -18.53 7.30
C ASP A 504 -17.52 -19.95 6.83
N TYR A 505 -16.63 -20.04 5.83
CA TYR A 505 -16.02 -21.27 5.34
C TYR A 505 -15.01 -21.87 6.35
N PHE A 506 -14.16 -21.04 6.95
CA PHE A 506 -13.19 -21.49 7.97
C PHE A 506 -13.86 -21.92 9.28
N ASN A 507 -14.85 -21.17 9.77
CA ASN A 507 -15.61 -21.49 10.98
C ASN A 507 -16.37 -22.83 10.87
N MET A 508 -16.69 -23.27 9.66
CA MET A 508 -17.39 -24.53 9.41
C MET A 508 -16.43 -25.74 9.30
N LEU A 509 -15.18 -25.53 8.90
CA LEU A 509 -14.12 -26.55 8.91
C LEU A 509 -13.67 -26.87 10.34
N ASP A 510 -13.61 -25.87 11.22
CA ASP A 510 -13.25 -26.07 12.64
C ASP A 510 -14.32 -26.82 13.45
N ARG A 511 -15.61 -26.64 13.12
CA ARG A 511 -16.69 -27.41 13.78
C ARG A 511 -16.69 -28.91 13.45
N ARG A 512 -15.91 -29.37 12.46
CA ARG A 512 -15.73 -30.81 12.17
C ARG A 512 -14.66 -31.48 13.03
N GLN A 513 -13.80 -30.73 13.72
CA GLN A 513 -12.83 -31.32 14.66
C GLN A 513 -13.43 -31.62 16.04
N ALA A 514 -14.66 -31.17 16.31
CA ALA A 514 -15.41 -31.48 17.53
C ALA A 514 -16.61 -32.40 17.27
N VAL A 515 -16.37 -33.57 16.69
CA VAL A 515 -17.31 -34.70 16.77
C VAL A 515 -16.58 -35.90 17.37
N PRO A 516 -16.86 -36.30 18.62
CA PRO A 516 -16.33 -37.52 19.20
C PRO A 516 -16.79 -38.72 18.36
N ALA A 517 -15.89 -39.67 18.17
CA ALA A 517 -16.19 -40.95 17.53
C ALA A 517 -17.49 -41.54 18.11
N ALA A 518 -18.48 -41.73 17.24
CA ALA A 518 -19.73 -42.38 17.55
C ALA A 518 -19.47 -43.85 17.92
N ASN A 519 -19.45 -44.13 19.22
CA ASN A 519 -19.83 -45.45 19.72
C ASN A 519 -21.36 -45.54 19.72
N SER A 520 -21.86 -46.43 18.88
CA SER A 520 -23.03 -47.29 19.08
C SER A 520 -23.91 -47.00 20.31
N THR A 521 -25.18 -46.62 20.12
CA THR A 521 -26.36 -47.51 20.07
C THR A 521 -27.65 -46.69 20.07
N TRP A 522 -28.70 -47.34 19.56
CA TRP A 522 -30.03 -46.88 19.22
C TRP A 522 -30.92 -46.41 20.39
N GLU A 523 -32.01 -45.74 19.98
CA GLU A 523 -33.39 -45.81 20.47
C GLU A 523 -34.03 -44.60 21.22
N VAL A 524 -35.09 -44.13 20.53
CA VAL A 524 -36.28 -43.31 20.88
C VAL A 524 -36.10 -41.81 21.15
#